data_AF-A0A6B2LRM3-F1
#
_entry.id   AF-A0A6B2LRM3-F1
#
_cell.length_a   1.000
_cell.length_b   1.000
_cell.length_c   1.000
_cell.angle_alpha   90.00
_cell.angle_beta   90.00
_cell.angle_gamma   90.00
#
_symmetry.space_group_name_H-M   'P 1'
#
loop_
_entity.id
_entity.type
_entity.pdbx_description
1 polymer ?
#
loop_
_entity_poly.entity_id
_entity_poly.type
_entity_poly.pdbx_seq_one_letter_code
_entity_poly.pdbx_strand_id
1 'polypeptide(L)'
;MTVKQRGVRIVASAHGNLVDMIKNKELNGLIGGVESVLLGDEAARLNQGRKMKAQRVANSIFDVIIELKKGDLTQWNIIDNVSETVDAILEGKSYAYQCRIRDEMGRVWVDYSYQRIASL
;
A
#
# COMPACT_ATOMS: atom_id res chain seq x y z
N MET A 1 1.15 -4.60 24.16
CA MET A 1 -0.06 -3.74 24.06
C MET A 1 0.24 -2.67 23.02
N THR A 2 -0.47 -2.64 21.89
CA THR A 2 -0.24 -1.64 20.83
C THR A 2 -1.21 -0.48 20.98
N VAL A 3 -0.79 0.73 20.59
CA VAL A 3 -1.54 2.00 20.72
C VAL A 3 -2.96 1.90 20.12
N LYS A 4 -3.16 1.03 19.13
CA LYS A 4 -4.43 0.70 18.47
C LYS A 4 -5.54 0.22 19.42
N GLN A 5 -5.21 -0.38 20.57
CA GLN A 5 -6.18 -0.98 21.50
C GLN A 5 -6.87 0.03 22.45
N ARG A 6 -6.50 1.32 22.40
CA ARG A 6 -7.04 2.36 23.31
C ARG A 6 -7.90 3.42 22.61
N GLY A 7 -8.34 3.17 21.37
CA GLY A 7 -9.11 4.15 20.58
C GLY A 7 -8.28 5.31 20.02
N VAL A 8 -6.95 5.26 20.14
CA VAL A 8 -6.03 6.26 19.59
C VAL A 8 -5.64 5.88 18.17
N ARG A 9 -5.75 6.82 17.23
CA ARG A 9 -5.21 6.67 15.86
C ARG A 9 -3.93 7.50 15.72
N ILE A 10 -2.97 6.97 14.97
CA ILE A 10 -1.72 7.65 14.63
C ILE A 10 -1.86 8.22 13.22
N VAL A 11 -1.38 9.44 13.03
CA VAL A 11 -1.22 10.07 11.72
C VAL A 11 0.26 10.33 11.49
N ALA A 12 0.73 9.96 10.31
CA ALA A 12 2.09 10.24 9.86
C ALA A 12 2.05 10.73 8.41
N SER A 13 3.01 11.57 8.04
CA SER A 13 3.22 12.01 6.66
C SER A 13 4.56 11.49 6.16
N ALA A 14 4.58 10.97 4.94
CA ALA A 14 5.78 10.55 4.24
C ALA A 14 5.77 11.06 2.81
N HIS A 15 6.93 11.10 2.16
CA HIS A 15 7.04 11.41 0.74
C HIS A 15 6.90 10.14 -0.11
N GLY A 16 6.27 10.27 -1.28
CA GLY A 16 6.02 9.16 -2.20
C GLY A 16 4.62 8.56 -2.06
N ASN A 17 4.31 7.60 -2.93
CA ASN A 17 3.10 6.79 -2.88
C ASN A 17 3.37 5.42 -2.24
N LEU A 18 2.36 4.56 -2.14
CA LEU A 18 2.50 3.22 -1.56
C LEU A 18 3.56 2.36 -2.26
N VAL A 19 3.69 2.46 -3.58
CA VAL A 19 4.69 1.72 -4.35
C VAL A 19 6.10 2.18 -3.98
N ASP A 20 6.30 3.48 -3.81
CA ASP A 20 7.58 4.05 -3.35
C ASP A 20 7.90 3.57 -1.93
N MET A 21 6.91 3.51 -1.04
CA MET A 21 7.07 3.01 0.34
C MET A 21 7.48 1.54 0.38
N ILE A 22 6.98 0.69 -0.51
CA ILE A 22 7.37 -0.73 -0.62
C ILE A 22 8.86 -0.88 -0.92
N LYS A 23 9.39 -0.03 -1.82
CA LYS A 23 10.80 -0.06 -2.24
C LYS A 23 11.74 0.58 -1.22
N ASN A 24 11.21 1.40 -0.30
CA ASN A 24 11.99 2.13 0.69
C ASN A 24 12.19 1.31 1.98
N LYS A 25 13.44 0.97 2.31
CA LYS A 25 13.78 0.18 3.51
C LYS A 25 13.41 0.86 4.84
N GLU A 26 13.37 2.18 4.91
CA GLU A 26 13.02 2.91 6.13
C GLU A 26 11.50 2.96 6.33
N LEU A 27 10.74 3.09 5.24
CA LEU A 27 9.29 3.26 5.29
C LEU A 27 8.52 1.94 5.18
N ASN A 28 9.10 0.90 4.58
CA ASN A 28 8.38 -0.35 4.34
C ASN A 28 7.93 -1.03 5.65
N GLY A 29 8.63 -0.81 6.77
CA GLY A 29 8.23 -1.33 8.08
C GLY A 29 6.85 -0.81 8.53
N LEU A 30 6.47 0.41 8.13
CA LEU A 30 5.16 1.00 8.46
C LEU A 30 3.99 0.30 7.74
N ILE A 31 4.28 -0.33 6.60
CA ILE A 31 3.29 -1.06 5.80
C ILE A 31 3.43 -2.59 5.95
N GLY A 32 4.18 -3.05 6.96
CA GLY A 32 4.30 -4.45 7.36
C GLY A 32 5.63 -5.11 7.04
N GLY A 33 6.60 -4.35 6.51
CA GLY A 33 7.95 -4.80 6.16
C GLY A 33 7.94 -5.74 4.96
N VAL A 34 8.79 -5.49 3.96
CA VAL A 34 8.88 -6.35 2.77
C VAL A 34 10.26 -7.00 2.71
N GLU A 35 10.30 -8.32 2.64
CA GLU A 35 11.52 -9.10 2.57
C GLU A 35 11.47 -10.13 1.44
N SER A 36 12.65 -10.54 0.97
CA SER A 36 12.79 -11.57 -0.06
C SER A 36 13.07 -12.91 0.60
N VAL A 37 12.17 -13.87 0.43
CA VAL A 37 12.28 -15.21 1.01
C VAL A 37 12.59 -16.26 -0.05
N LEU A 38 13.31 -17.30 0.36
CA LEU A 38 13.58 -18.47 -0.46
C LEU A 38 12.39 -19.44 -0.38
N LEU A 39 11.77 -19.71 -1.51
CA LEU A 39 10.74 -20.72 -1.68
C LEU A 39 11.36 -22.10 -1.90
N GLY A 40 10.71 -23.12 -1.33
CA GLY A 40 10.96 -24.51 -1.71
C GLY A 40 10.52 -24.81 -3.15
N ASP A 41 10.93 -25.95 -3.70
CA ASP A 41 10.75 -26.26 -5.12
C ASP A 41 9.27 -26.28 -5.57
N GLU A 42 8.36 -26.79 -4.73
CA GLU A 42 6.92 -26.80 -5.03
C GLU A 42 6.33 -25.38 -5.12
N ALA A 43 6.64 -24.53 -4.13
CA ALA A 43 6.19 -23.14 -4.11
C ALA A 43 6.85 -22.31 -5.23
N ALA A 44 8.11 -22.60 -5.57
CA ALA A 44 8.79 -21.97 -6.70
C ALA A 44 8.11 -22.32 -8.04
N ARG A 45 7.62 -23.55 -8.21
CA ARG A 45 6.87 -23.95 -9.42
C ARG A 45 5.61 -23.09 -9.61
N LEU A 46 4.91 -22.78 -8.52
CA LEU A 46 3.75 -21.88 -8.53
C LEU A 46 4.15 -20.41 -8.75
N ASN A 47 5.38 -20.03 -8.37
CA ASN A 47 5.97 -18.70 -8.55
C ASN A 47 6.79 -18.59 -9.85
N GLN A 48 6.29 -19.15 -10.96
CA GLN A 48 6.95 -19.06 -12.28
C GLN A 48 8.40 -19.60 -12.30
N GLY A 49 8.72 -20.56 -11.43
CA GLY A 49 10.05 -21.14 -11.27
C GLY A 49 11.04 -20.28 -10.47
N ARG A 50 10.65 -19.10 -9.98
CA ARG A 50 11.53 -18.23 -9.19
C ARG A 50 11.57 -18.70 -7.75
N LYS A 51 12.77 -19.07 -7.29
CA LYS A 51 13.02 -19.46 -5.89
C LYS A 51 12.99 -18.29 -4.91
N MET A 52 13.10 -17.05 -5.37
CA MET A 52 12.96 -15.87 -4.51
C MET A 52 11.58 -15.25 -4.70
N LYS A 53 10.91 -14.89 -3.60
CA LYS A 53 9.65 -14.15 -3.61
C LYS A 53 9.69 -13.04 -2.57
N ALA A 54 9.31 -11.82 -2.98
CA ALA A 54 9.07 -10.74 -2.05
C ALA A 54 7.73 -10.95 -1.33
N GLN A 55 7.74 -10.82 0.00
CA GLN A 55 6.53 -10.94 0.80
C GLN A 55 6.57 -10.01 2.01
N ARG A 56 5.39 -9.69 2.52
CA ARG A 56 5.24 -8.93 3.74
C ARG A 56 5.52 -9.81 4.97
N VAL A 57 6.23 -9.30 5.98
CA VAL A 57 6.67 -10.09 7.15
C VAL A 57 5.84 -9.87 8.40
N ALA A 58 5.04 -8.80 8.44
CA ALA A 58 4.16 -8.46 9.55
C ALA A 58 2.91 -7.71 9.07
N ASN A 59 1.93 -7.53 9.96
CA ASN A 59 0.78 -6.67 9.67
C ASN A 59 1.22 -5.20 9.50
N SER A 60 0.56 -4.48 8.58
CA SER A 60 0.80 -3.05 8.40
C SER A 60 0.48 -2.30 9.70
N ILE A 61 1.30 -1.31 10.05
CA ILE A 61 1.07 -0.46 11.23
C ILE A 61 -0.10 0.48 10.95
N PHE A 62 -0.18 0.99 9.72
CA PHE A 62 -1.27 1.82 9.24
C PHE A 62 -2.23 0.98 8.38
N ASP A 63 -3.52 1.05 8.71
CA ASP A 63 -4.56 0.38 7.93
C ASP A 63 -4.95 1.18 6.69
N VAL A 64 -4.78 2.50 6.73
CA VAL A 64 -5.19 3.46 5.71
C VAL A 64 -4.02 4.32 5.25
N ILE A 65 -3.88 4.52 3.95
CA ILE A 65 -2.96 5.47 3.33
C ILE A 65 -3.76 6.48 2.51
N ILE A 66 -3.38 7.75 2.59
CA ILE A 66 -3.92 8.83 1.78
C ILE A 66 -2.80 9.38 0.91
N GLU A 67 -2.91 9.24 -0.39
CA GLU A 67 -1.92 9.71 -1.35
C GLU A 67 -2.39 11.04 -1.95
N LEU A 68 -1.63 12.10 -1.70
CA LEU A 68 -1.92 13.41 -2.28
C LEU A 68 -1.41 13.46 -3.73
N LYS A 69 -2.21 13.99 -4.64
CA LYS A 69 -1.78 14.16 -6.03
C LYS A 69 -0.73 15.28 -6.11
N LYS A 70 0.42 14.97 -6.69
CA LYS A 70 1.51 15.95 -6.82
C LYS A 70 1.07 17.13 -7.68
N GLY A 71 1.19 18.34 -7.13
CA GLY A 71 0.82 19.57 -7.82
C GLY A 71 -0.69 19.89 -7.78
N ASP A 72 -1.50 19.06 -7.13
CA ASP A 72 -2.95 19.24 -7.05
C ASP A 72 -3.44 18.84 -5.64
N LEU A 73 -3.61 19.85 -4.78
CA LEU A 73 -4.06 19.66 -3.39
C LEU A 73 -5.59 19.46 -3.27
N THR A 74 -6.30 19.47 -4.39
CA THR A 74 -7.75 19.24 -4.43
C THR A 74 -8.09 17.78 -4.65
N GLN A 75 -7.13 16.96 -5.07
CA GLN A 75 -7.32 15.55 -5.37
C GLN A 75 -6.40 14.64 -4.55
N TRP A 76 -6.95 13.55 -4.03
CA TRP A 76 -6.20 12.53 -3.30
C TRP A 76 -6.82 11.14 -3.46
N ASN A 77 -5.98 10.11 -3.31
CA ASN A 77 -6.40 8.72 -3.30
C ASN A 77 -6.41 8.17 -1.87
N ILE A 78 -7.33 7.26 -1.56
CA ILE A 78 -7.40 6.57 -0.27
C ILE A 78 -7.31 5.06 -0.52
N ILE A 79 -6.35 4.44 0.15
CA ILE A 79 -6.19 3.00 0.25
C ILE A 79 -6.64 2.62 1.66
N ASP A 80 -7.74 1.89 1.78
CA ASP A 80 -8.42 1.59 3.04
C ASP A 80 -8.02 0.24 3.67
N ASN A 81 -7.41 -0.64 2.88
CA ASN A 81 -6.77 -1.86 3.35
C ASN A 81 -5.32 -1.96 2.83
N VAL A 82 -4.40 -1.32 3.55
CA VAL A 82 -2.98 -1.29 3.18
C VAL A 82 -2.37 -2.69 3.12
N SER A 83 -2.68 -3.57 4.08
CA SER A 83 -2.10 -4.92 4.12
C SER A 83 -2.46 -5.74 2.88
N GLU A 84 -3.75 -5.78 2.51
CA GLU A 84 -4.21 -6.47 1.30
C GLU A 84 -3.63 -5.83 0.03
N THR A 85 -3.56 -4.50 0.01
CA THR A 85 -3.04 -3.76 -1.14
C THR A 85 -1.56 -4.03 -1.36
N VAL A 86 -0.75 -4.04 -0.31
CA VAL A 86 0.68 -4.38 -0.39
C VAL A 86 0.86 -5.80 -0.92
N ASP A 87 0.09 -6.76 -0.42
CA ASP A 87 0.17 -8.15 -0.88
C ASP A 87 -0.21 -8.27 -2.36
N ALA A 88 -1.27 -7.59 -2.79
CA ALA A 88 -1.66 -7.52 -4.20
C ALA A 88 -0.56 -6.92 -5.08
N ILE A 89 0.08 -5.83 -4.62
CA ILE A 89 1.20 -5.20 -5.35
C ILE A 89 2.38 -6.15 -5.48
N LEU A 90 2.77 -6.86 -4.41
CA LEU A 90 3.87 -7.84 -4.43
C LEU A 90 3.58 -9.04 -5.34
N GLU A 91 2.30 -9.38 -5.51
CA GLU A 91 1.84 -10.41 -6.46
C GLU A 91 1.69 -9.89 -7.90
N GLY A 92 1.97 -8.61 -8.15
CA GLY A 92 1.82 -7.98 -9.47
C GLY A 92 0.36 -7.79 -9.89
N LYS A 93 -0.57 -7.80 -8.95
CA LYS A 93 -2.01 -7.60 -9.18
C LYS A 93 -2.36 -6.11 -9.12
N SER A 94 -3.48 -5.76 -9.74
CA SER A 94 -4.10 -4.45 -9.53
C SER A 94 -4.75 -4.36 -8.16
N TYR A 95 -4.84 -3.15 -7.61
CA TYR A 95 -5.52 -2.89 -6.35
C TYR A 95 -6.53 -1.75 -6.48
N ALA A 96 -7.55 -1.77 -5.63
CA ALA A 96 -8.59 -0.74 -5.60
C ALA A 96 -8.15 0.45 -4.73
N TYR A 97 -8.64 1.64 -5.07
CA TYR A 97 -8.50 2.83 -4.23
C TYR A 97 -9.70 3.77 -4.43
N GLN A 98 -9.96 4.62 -3.44
CA GLN A 98 -10.96 5.68 -3.55
C GLN A 98 -10.28 6.95 -4.07
N CYS A 99 -10.74 7.51 -5.18
CA CYS A 99 -10.34 8.84 -5.62
C CYS A 99 -11.28 9.87 -4.99
N ARG A 100 -10.72 10.93 -4.40
CA ARG A 100 -11.50 12.05 -3.87
C ARG A 100 -11.06 13.36 -4.50
N ILE A 101 -12.03 14.17 -4.89
CA ILE A 101 -11.82 15.49 -5.47
C ILE A 101 -12.64 16.51 -4.69
N ARG A 102 -12.00 17.56 -4.20
CA ARG A 102 -12.65 18.70 -3.55
C ARG A 102 -12.81 19.84 -4.54
N ASP A 103 -14.04 20.29 -4.75
CA ASP A 103 -14.30 21.45 -5.60
C ASP A 103 -14.07 22.79 -4.88
N GLU A 104 -14.20 23.91 -5.61
CA GLU A 104 -14.02 25.27 -5.08
C GLU A 104 -15.00 25.64 -3.96
N MET A 105 -16.16 24.97 -3.91
CA MET A 105 -17.16 25.16 -2.85
C MET A 105 -16.89 24.27 -1.63
N GLY A 106 -15.81 23.48 -1.65
CA GLY A 106 -15.44 22.55 -0.59
C GLY A 106 -16.19 21.22 -0.60
N ARG A 107 -17.02 20.95 -1.61
CA ARG A 107 -17.73 19.66 -1.73
C ARG A 107 -16.76 18.59 -2.18
N VAL A 108 -16.87 17.40 -1.60
CA VAL A 108 -16.00 16.26 -1.91
C VAL A 108 -16.76 15.22 -2.72
N TRP A 109 -16.26 14.95 -3.92
CA TRP A 109 -16.71 13.89 -4.79
C TRP A 109 -15.86 12.65 -4.56
N VAL A 110 -16.48 11.47 -4.55
CA VAL A 110 -15.82 10.18 -4.30
C VAL A 110 -16.08 9.26 -5.48
N ASP A 111 -15.01 8.68 -6.00
CA ASP A 111 -15.04 7.65 -7.04
C ASP A 111 -14.18 6.46 -6.61
N TYR A 112 -14.45 5.27 -7.16
CA TYR A 112 -13.71 4.04 -6.87
C TYR A 112 -13.03 3.57 -8.15
N SER A 113 -11.71 3.40 -8.09
CA SER A 113 -10.90 3.03 -9.25
C SER A 113 -9.88 1.95 -8.90
N TYR A 114 -9.18 1.46 -9.91
CA TYR A 114 -8.15 0.44 -9.78
C TYR A 114 -6.83 0.93 -10.37
N GLN A 115 -5.74 0.66 -9.66
CA GLN A 115 -4.40 0.94 -10.15
C GLN A 115 -3.77 -0.35 -10.66
N ARG A 116 -3.37 -0.35 -11.93
CA ARG A 116 -2.55 -1.44 -12.49
C ARG A 116 -1.09 -1.17 -12.13
N ILE A 117 -0.43 -2.17 -11.55
CA ILE A 117 1.02 -2.11 -11.30
C ILE A 117 1.74 -2.43 -12.62
N ALA A 118 2.58 -1.50 -13.09
CA ALA A 118 3.64 -1.85 -14.04
C ALA A 118 4.66 -2.69 -13.27
N SER A 119 5.09 -3.83 -13.84
CA SER A 119 6.01 -4.80 -13.22
C SER A 119 7.10 -4.11 -12.38
N LEU A 120 7.13 -4.45 -11.07
CA LEU A 120 7.97 -3.83 -10.04
C LEU A 120 9.47 -3.91 -10.30
#